data_AF-A0A7K0G3J5-F1
#
_entry.id   AF-A0A7K0G3J5-F1
#
_cell.length_a   1.000
_cell.length_b   1.000
_cell.length_c   1.000
_cell.angle_alpha   90.00
_cell.angle_beta   90.00
_cell.angle_gamma   90.00
#
_symmetry.space_group_name_H-M   'P 1'
#
loop_
_entity.id
_entity.type
_entity.pdbx_description
1 polymer ?
#
loop_
_entity_poly.entity_id
_entity_poly.type
_entity_poly.pdbx_seq_one_letter_code
_entity_poly.pdbx_strand_id
1 'polypeptide(L)'
;MEGTENQISKDKNILIVLFEKKELHLDISYLIENFCGKVVNSLPEAPSTIGKRLYICGDLSDIKLDKIQTYIIREFSSNYNNLVNDDSIHVVELGEVPIIVNNAGVYFRSLFHGDYFYNIKTEHEFQELTESTKESKSFRKGIYLTEILKEETSENDEILHFRLLRCSSG
;
A
#
# COMPACT_ATOMS: atom_id res chain seq x y z
N MET A 1 24.38 18.57 13.47
CA MET A 1 23.76 17.23 13.30
C MET A 1 22.79 17.35 12.16
N GLU A 2 23.15 16.89 10.96
CA GLU A 2 22.17 16.65 9.90
C GLU A 2 21.23 15.56 10.40
N GLY A 3 19.92 15.86 10.44
CA GLY A 3 18.92 14.87 10.78
C GLY A 3 18.82 13.87 9.64
N THR A 4 18.99 12.58 9.93
CA THR A 4 18.77 11.51 8.97
C THR A 4 17.32 11.58 8.50
N GLU A 5 17.13 11.88 7.22
CA GLU A 5 15.81 11.90 6.61
C GLU A 5 15.24 10.48 6.59
N ASN A 6 13.94 10.33 6.89
CA ASN A 6 13.28 9.03 6.86
C ASN A 6 13.28 8.49 5.42
N GLN A 7 13.63 7.21 5.24
CA GLN A 7 13.66 6.55 3.94
C GLN A 7 12.62 5.43 3.86
N ILE A 8 12.07 5.22 2.66
CA ILE A 8 11.16 4.11 2.39
C ILE A 8 11.94 2.79 2.48
N SER A 9 11.46 1.87 3.32
CA SER A 9 12.03 0.53 3.43
C SER A 9 11.63 -0.36 2.26
N LYS A 10 12.61 -0.94 1.57
CA LYS A 10 12.41 -1.89 0.44
C LYS A 10 12.76 -3.34 0.81
N ASP A 11 12.96 -3.62 2.10
CA ASP A 11 13.42 -4.93 2.59
C ASP A 11 12.29 -5.92 2.86
N LYS A 12 11.03 -5.45 2.94
CA LYS A 12 9.88 -6.27 3.35
C LYS A 12 9.20 -7.07 2.25
N ASN A 13 9.36 -6.65 1.00
CA ASN A 13 8.67 -7.27 -0.13
C ASN A 13 9.67 -7.77 -1.17
N ILE A 14 9.37 -8.90 -1.78
CA ILE A 14 10.12 -9.46 -2.90
C ILE A 14 9.14 -9.69 -4.06
N LEU A 15 9.50 -9.27 -5.27
CA LEU A 15 8.77 -9.58 -6.50
C LEU A 15 9.57 -10.59 -7.31
N ILE A 16 8.99 -11.76 -7.60
CA ILE A 16 9.55 -12.77 -8.51
C ILE A 16 8.87 -12.63 -9.87
N VAL A 17 9.67 -12.47 -10.92
CA VAL A 17 9.23 -12.35 -12.32
C VAL A 17 9.72 -13.55 -13.12
N LEU A 18 8.81 -14.39 -13.64
CA LEU A 18 9.12 -15.72 -14.18
C LEU A 18 8.79 -15.92 -15.67
N PHE A 19 8.80 -14.85 -16.46
CA PHE A 19 8.62 -14.93 -17.90
C PHE A 19 9.68 -14.08 -18.62
N GLU A 20 9.90 -14.33 -19.91
CA GLU A 20 10.94 -13.64 -20.67
C GLU A 20 10.59 -12.16 -20.91
N LYS A 21 11.59 -11.28 -20.79
CA LYS A 21 11.43 -9.82 -20.95
C LYS A 21 10.82 -9.37 -22.29
N LYS A 22 10.78 -10.23 -23.31
CA LYS A 22 10.28 -9.89 -24.65
C LYS A 22 8.76 -9.69 -24.74
N GLU A 23 8.00 -10.09 -23.71
CA GLU A 23 6.53 -10.00 -23.68
C GLU A 23 5.99 -9.00 -22.64
N LEU A 24 6.83 -8.11 -22.12
CA LEU A 24 6.42 -7.17 -21.07
C LEU A 24 5.45 -6.11 -21.63
N HIS A 25 4.18 -6.18 -21.22
CA HIS A 25 3.21 -5.10 -21.35
C HIS A 25 3.71 -3.83 -20.59
N LEU A 26 3.16 -2.65 -20.92
CA LEU A 26 3.53 -1.40 -20.24
C LEU A 26 3.30 -1.47 -18.72
N ASP A 27 2.20 -2.09 -18.29
CA ASP A 27 1.81 -2.15 -16.88
C ASP A 27 2.78 -2.98 -16.02
N ILE A 28 3.35 -4.04 -16.59
CA ILE A 28 4.28 -4.91 -15.86
C ILE A 28 5.69 -4.31 -15.82
N SER A 29 6.11 -3.62 -16.88
CA SER A 29 7.35 -2.84 -16.87
C SER A 29 7.29 -1.76 -15.79
N TYR A 30 6.18 -1.03 -15.73
CA TYR A 30 5.94 -0.03 -14.70
C TYR A 30 5.95 -0.62 -13.28
N LEU A 31 5.31 -1.77 -13.08
CA LEU A 31 5.34 -2.47 -11.79
C LEU A 31 6.79 -2.83 -11.40
N ILE A 32 7.56 -3.43 -12.29
CA ILE A 32 8.94 -3.87 -12.00
C ILE A 32 9.83 -2.68 -11.61
N GLU A 33 9.71 -1.56 -12.34
CA GLU A 33 10.51 -0.36 -12.11
C GLU A 33 10.15 0.34 -10.80
N ASN A 34 8.87 0.31 -10.41
CA ASN A 34 8.36 1.05 -9.27
C ASN A 34 8.04 0.17 -8.05
N PHE A 35 8.28 -1.14 -8.10
CA PHE A 35 7.95 -2.03 -6.99
C PHE A 35 8.62 -1.61 -5.68
N CYS A 36 7.84 -1.60 -4.59
CA CYS A 36 8.36 -1.30 -3.25
C CYS A 36 8.99 -2.54 -2.61
N GLY A 37 10.11 -2.99 -3.17
CA GLY A 37 10.81 -4.16 -2.69
C GLY A 37 11.96 -4.59 -3.59
N LYS A 38 12.44 -5.81 -3.38
CA LYS A 38 13.48 -6.42 -4.22
C LYS A 38 12.84 -7.18 -5.39
N VAL A 39 13.24 -6.91 -6.63
CA VAL A 39 12.82 -7.69 -7.80
C VAL A 39 13.88 -8.77 -8.11
N VAL A 40 13.43 -9.99 -8.34
CA VAL A 40 14.27 -11.16 -8.69
C VAL A 40 13.61 -11.96 -9.81
N ASN A 41 14.41 -12.71 -10.55
CA ASN A 41 13.92 -13.53 -11.69
C ASN A 41 13.90 -15.03 -11.36
N SER A 42 14.05 -15.39 -10.09
CA SER A 42 14.10 -16.77 -9.61
C SER A 42 13.64 -16.82 -8.16
N LEU A 43 13.19 -18.00 -7.72
CA LEU A 43 12.85 -18.23 -6.32
C LEU A 43 14.07 -17.95 -5.43
N PRO A 44 13.94 -17.05 -4.43
CA PRO A 44 15.01 -16.78 -3.48
C PRO A 44 15.09 -17.90 -2.44
N GLU A 45 16.26 -18.10 -1.84
CA GLU A 45 16.47 -19.13 -0.82
C GLU A 45 15.60 -18.87 0.42
N ALA A 46 15.11 -19.93 1.06
CA ALA A 46 14.18 -19.86 2.20
C ALA A 46 14.63 -18.95 3.37
N PRO A 47 15.92 -18.85 3.76
CA PRO A 47 16.34 -17.91 4.81
C PRO A 47 16.10 -16.44 4.44
N SER A 48 16.14 -16.13 3.15
CA SER A 48 16.04 -14.76 2.64
C SER A 48 14.61 -14.23 2.56
N THR A 49 13.61 -15.10 2.76
CA THR A 49 12.16 -14.80 2.71
C THR A 49 11.50 -14.74 4.08
N ILE A 50 12.20 -15.11 5.15
CA ILE A 50 11.65 -15.06 6.52
C ILE A 50 11.20 -13.63 6.85
N GLY A 51 9.94 -13.47 7.25
CA GLY A 51 9.34 -12.18 7.62
C GLY A 51 9.11 -11.23 6.44
N LYS A 52 9.16 -11.72 5.20
CA LYS A 52 8.91 -10.95 3.98
C LYS A 52 7.68 -11.45 3.25
N ARG A 53 7.07 -10.55 2.49
CA ARG A 53 5.97 -10.87 1.58
C ARG A 53 6.52 -11.19 0.20
N LEU A 54 6.07 -12.29 -0.38
CA LEU A 54 6.48 -12.70 -1.71
C LEU A 54 5.37 -12.37 -2.71
N TYR A 55 5.66 -11.53 -3.69
CA TYR A 55 4.81 -11.29 -4.85
C TYR A 55 5.38 -12.07 -6.03
N ILE A 56 4.53 -12.71 -6.82
CA ILE A 56 4.98 -13.55 -7.93
C ILE A 56 4.13 -13.33 -9.18
N CYS A 57 4.79 -13.29 -10.34
CA CYS A 57 4.13 -13.25 -11.64
C CYS A 57 4.88 -14.09 -12.69
N GLY A 58 4.12 -14.63 -13.65
CA GLY A 58 4.59 -15.46 -14.75
C GLY A 58 3.94 -16.84 -14.81
N ASP A 59 4.61 -17.77 -15.49
CA ASP A 59 4.18 -19.16 -15.55
C ASP A 59 4.54 -19.88 -14.25
N LEU A 60 3.53 -20.38 -13.54
CA LEU A 60 3.70 -21.03 -12.24
C LEU A 60 3.61 -22.57 -12.31
N SER A 61 3.68 -23.16 -13.52
CA SER A 61 3.53 -24.61 -13.73
C SER A 61 4.51 -25.47 -12.92
N ASP A 62 5.77 -25.05 -12.80
CA ASP A 62 6.87 -25.84 -12.23
C ASP A 62 7.31 -25.37 -10.84
N ILE A 63 6.47 -24.60 -10.15
CA ILE A 63 6.84 -23.94 -8.90
C ILE A 63 6.34 -24.69 -7.69
N LYS A 64 7.19 -24.73 -6.65
CA LYS A 64 6.83 -25.17 -5.30
C LYS A 64 7.00 -24.01 -4.33
N LEU A 65 5.92 -23.63 -3.67
CA LEU A 65 5.85 -22.54 -2.70
C LEU A 65 5.57 -23.15 -1.32
N ASP A 66 6.60 -23.67 -0.66
CA ASP A 66 6.41 -24.30 0.66
C ASP A 66 6.51 -23.26 1.78
N LYS A 67 5.40 -23.02 2.50
CA LYS A 67 5.34 -22.30 3.79
C LYS A 67 5.81 -20.82 3.76
N ILE A 68 5.74 -20.15 2.61
CA ILE A 68 6.05 -18.73 2.47
C ILE A 68 4.78 -17.99 2.12
N GLN A 69 4.46 -16.91 2.86
CA GLN A 69 3.33 -16.06 2.53
C GLN A 69 3.52 -15.44 1.15
N THR A 70 2.73 -15.91 0.19
CA THR A 70 2.88 -15.64 -1.24
C THR A 70 1.63 -15.00 -1.81
N TYR A 71 1.83 -14.02 -2.67
CA TYR A 71 0.82 -13.22 -3.34
C TYR A 71 1.02 -13.34 -4.84
N ILE A 72 0.18 -14.14 -5.50
CA ILE A 72 0.19 -14.33 -6.95
C ILE A 72 -0.54 -13.16 -7.60
N ILE A 73 0.14 -12.42 -8.49
CA ILE A 73 -0.44 -11.28 -9.19
C ILE A 73 -1.26 -11.81 -10.38
N ARG A 74 -2.58 -11.81 -10.24
CA ARG A 74 -3.54 -12.45 -11.15
C ARG A 74 -3.32 -12.07 -12.61
N GLU A 75 -3.18 -10.77 -12.89
CA GLU A 75 -3.13 -10.21 -14.25
C GLU A 75 -1.89 -10.64 -15.01
N PHE A 76 -0.85 -11.08 -14.31
CA PHE A 76 0.45 -11.39 -14.87
C PHE A 76 0.89 -12.83 -14.60
N SER A 77 -0.03 -13.69 -14.16
CA SER A 77 0.29 -15.07 -13.80
C SER A 77 -0.57 -16.08 -14.56
N SER A 78 0.00 -17.24 -14.84
CA SER A 78 -0.68 -18.38 -15.43
C SER A 78 -0.38 -19.66 -14.67
N ASN A 79 -1.21 -20.70 -14.89
CA ASN A 79 -0.99 -22.06 -14.38
C ASN A 79 -0.90 -22.20 -12.85
N TYR A 80 -1.53 -21.29 -12.11
CA TYR A 80 -1.44 -21.25 -10.64
C TYR A 80 -2.60 -21.88 -9.89
N ASN A 81 -3.64 -22.35 -10.58
CA ASN A 81 -4.87 -22.87 -9.96
C ASN A 81 -4.61 -23.99 -8.94
N ASN A 82 -3.59 -24.82 -9.17
CA ASN A 82 -3.23 -25.92 -8.27
C ASN A 82 -2.54 -25.45 -6.98
N LEU A 83 -2.00 -24.23 -6.95
CA LEU A 83 -1.26 -23.66 -5.82
C LEU A 83 -2.19 -23.00 -4.80
N VAL A 84 -3.37 -22.53 -5.21
CA VAL A 84 -4.29 -21.74 -4.36
C VAL A 84 -4.95 -22.56 -3.24
N ASN A 85 -4.69 -23.87 -3.17
CA ASN A 85 -5.20 -24.72 -2.09
C ASN A 85 -4.40 -24.60 -0.77
N ASP A 86 -3.30 -23.86 -0.76
CA ASP A 86 -2.48 -23.59 0.43
C ASP A 86 -2.87 -22.26 1.07
N ASP A 87 -3.15 -22.24 2.38
CA ASP A 87 -3.55 -21.04 3.14
C ASP A 87 -2.49 -19.93 3.12
N SER A 88 -1.22 -20.26 2.85
CA SER A 88 -0.13 -19.29 2.72
C SER A 88 -0.07 -18.62 1.35
N ILE A 89 -0.92 -19.02 0.41
CA ILE A 89 -0.94 -18.54 -0.97
C ILE A 89 -2.22 -17.75 -1.21
N HIS A 90 -2.06 -16.50 -1.58
CA HIS A 90 -3.14 -15.58 -1.90
C HIS A 90 -3.04 -15.14 -3.35
N VAL A 91 -4.18 -15.02 -4.02
CA VAL A 91 -4.26 -14.41 -5.35
C VAL A 91 -4.67 -12.95 -5.16
N VAL A 92 -3.85 -12.03 -5.64
CA VAL A 92 -4.07 -10.58 -5.54
C VAL A 92 -4.17 -9.96 -6.92
N GLU A 93 -4.85 -8.82 -6.97
CA GLU A 93 -4.88 -7.95 -8.13
C GLU A 93 -3.68 -7.02 -8.15
N LEU A 94 -3.38 -6.47 -9.32
CA LEU A 94 -2.30 -5.53 -9.54
C LEU A 94 -2.41 -4.28 -8.64
N GLY A 95 -3.64 -3.93 -8.24
CA GLY A 95 -3.87 -2.81 -7.35
C GLY A 95 -3.45 -3.03 -5.89
N GLU A 96 -3.27 -4.28 -5.47
CA GLU A 96 -2.85 -4.67 -4.12
C GLU A 96 -1.32 -4.81 -3.99
N VAL A 97 -0.58 -4.55 -5.07
CA VAL A 97 0.88 -4.65 -5.12
C VAL A 97 1.51 -3.29 -4.79
N PRO A 98 2.44 -3.20 -3.83
CA PRO A 98 3.00 -1.93 -3.40
C PRO A 98 3.98 -1.36 -4.43
N ILE A 99 3.76 -0.11 -4.82
CA ILE A 99 4.69 0.66 -5.65
C ILE A 99 5.18 1.92 -4.94
N ILE A 100 6.37 2.37 -5.28
CA ILE A 100 6.97 3.60 -4.80
C ILE A 100 6.54 4.73 -5.72
N VAL A 101 6.07 5.82 -5.13
CA VAL A 101 5.73 7.04 -5.86
C VAL A 101 6.70 8.14 -5.43
N ASN A 102 7.50 8.62 -6.38
CA ASN A 102 8.45 9.73 -6.22
C ASN A 102 9.42 9.59 -5.03
N ASN A 103 9.74 8.37 -4.60
CA ASN A 103 10.48 8.08 -3.36
C ASN A 103 9.89 8.74 -2.08
N ALA A 104 8.64 9.23 -2.15
CA ALA A 104 7.99 9.97 -1.09
C ALA A 104 6.95 9.13 -0.34
N GLY A 105 6.37 8.12 -1.00
CA GLY A 105 5.42 7.21 -0.37
C GLY A 105 5.30 5.87 -1.08
N VAL A 106 4.61 4.96 -0.40
CA VAL A 106 4.18 3.67 -0.94
C VAL A 106 2.72 3.77 -1.30
N TYR A 107 2.37 3.37 -2.52
CA TYR A 107 1.03 3.40 -3.05
C TYR A 107 0.54 1.99 -3.35
N PHE A 108 -0.66 1.71 -2.87
CA PHE A 108 -1.47 0.56 -3.21
C PHE A 108 -2.72 1.11 -3.89
N ARG A 109 -2.94 0.81 -5.18
CA ARG A 109 -4.07 1.36 -5.95
C ARG A 109 -5.42 0.91 -5.38
N SER A 110 -5.45 -0.29 -4.83
CA SER A 110 -6.63 -0.91 -4.24
C SER A 110 -6.45 -1.11 -2.73
N LEU A 111 -5.80 -0.18 -2.02
CA LEU A 111 -5.67 -0.26 -0.56
C LEU A 111 -7.03 -0.31 0.14
N PHE A 112 -7.95 0.51 -0.38
CA PHE A 112 -9.29 0.68 0.13
C PHE A 112 -10.26 0.00 -0.82
N HIS A 113 -10.95 -1.03 -0.34
CA HIS A 113 -12.00 -1.70 -1.09
C HIS A 113 -13.34 -1.02 -0.79
N GLY A 114 -13.95 -0.40 -1.81
CA GLY A 114 -15.27 0.23 -1.70
C GLY A 114 -15.23 1.76 -1.79
N ASP A 115 -16.42 2.37 -1.86
CA ASP A 115 -16.58 3.82 -1.97
C ASP A 115 -16.61 4.48 -0.58
N TYR A 116 -15.44 4.49 0.07
CA TYR A 116 -15.29 5.17 1.36
C TYR A 116 -15.56 6.67 1.26
N PHE A 117 -15.33 7.28 0.09
CA PHE A 117 -15.62 8.69 -0.10
C PHE A 117 -17.12 8.96 0.03
N TYR A 118 -17.95 8.12 -0.59
CA TYR A 118 -19.40 8.18 -0.42
C TYR A 118 -19.80 7.97 1.04
N ASN A 119 -19.28 6.93 1.71
CA ASN A 119 -19.62 6.65 3.11
C ASN A 119 -19.24 7.82 4.03
N ILE A 120 -18.02 8.36 3.88
CA ILE A 120 -17.56 9.53 4.63
C ILE A 120 -18.48 10.73 4.35
N LYS A 121 -18.92 10.93 3.10
CA LYS A 121 -19.82 12.02 2.74
C LYS A 121 -21.23 11.87 3.30
N THR A 122 -21.73 10.66 3.43
CA THR A 122 -23.05 10.40 4.01
C THR A 122 -23.02 10.49 5.53
N GLU A 123 -21.90 10.14 6.16
CA GLU A 123 -21.74 10.10 7.62
C GLU A 123 -21.24 11.43 8.21
N HIS A 124 -20.61 12.29 7.40
CA HIS A 124 -20.01 13.54 7.86
C HIS A 124 -20.41 14.76 7.03
N GLU A 125 -20.59 15.89 7.71
CA GLU A 125 -20.68 17.21 7.07
C GLU A 125 -19.27 17.74 6.80
N PHE A 126 -18.91 17.91 5.51
CA PHE A 126 -17.60 18.45 5.13
C PHE A 126 -17.51 19.95 5.42
N GLN A 127 -16.41 20.36 6.04
CA GLN A 127 -16.09 21.78 6.18
C GLN A 127 -15.47 22.33 4.88
N GLU A 128 -15.96 23.47 4.41
CA GLU A 128 -15.30 24.22 3.34
C GLU A 128 -13.98 24.83 3.84
N LEU A 129 -12.89 24.55 3.13
CA LEU A 129 -11.60 25.20 3.36
C LEU A 129 -11.46 26.38 2.41
N THR A 130 -11.27 27.57 2.95
CA THR A 130 -10.92 28.76 2.18
C THR A 130 -9.40 28.92 2.12
N GLU A 131 -8.90 29.30 0.96
CA GLU A 131 -7.48 29.65 0.80
C GLU A 131 -7.17 30.90 1.63
N SER A 132 -5.99 30.91 2.28
CA SER A 132 -5.59 32.05 3.09
C SER A 132 -5.30 33.27 2.21
N THR A 133 -5.93 34.40 2.53
CA THR A 133 -5.67 35.69 1.87
C THR A 133 -4.49 36.46 2.49
N LYS A 134 -3.76 35.87 3.46
CA LYS A 134 -2.61 36.53 4.10
C LYS A 134 -1.42 36.56 3.13
N GLU A 135 -0.80 37.73 2.94
CA GLU A 135 0.39 37.90 2.08
C GLU A 135 1.62 37.11 2.55
N SER A 136 1.69 36.76 3.83
CA SER A 136 2.79 35.99 4.40
C SER A 136 2.66 34.49 4.10
N LYS A 137 3.74 33.85 3.65
CA LYS A 137 3.80 32.38 3.56
C LYS A 137 3.58 31.77 4.94
N SER A 138 2.63 30.85 5.01
CA SER A 138 2.40 30.02 6.18
C SER A 138 3.63 29.14 6.44
N PHE A 139 4.19 29.21 7.65
CA PHE A 139 5.29 28.33 8.10
C PHE A 139 4.85 26.87 8.36
N ARG A 140 3.57 26.55 8.15
CA ARG A 140 3.00 25.22 8.40
C ARG A 140 3.61 24.19 7.46
N LYS A 141 4.01 23.05 8.01
CA LYS A 141 4.54 21.90 7.24
C LYS A 141 3.61 20.68 7.20
N GLY A 142 2.41 20.76 7.81
CA GLY A 142 1.48 19.62 7.85
C GLY A 142 0.17 19.89 8.58
N ILE A 143 -0.65 18.84 8.68
CA ILE A 143 -1.90 18.78 9.43
C ILE A 143 -1.61 18.21 10.83
N TYR A 144 -2.14 18.86 11.87
CA TYR A 144 -1.97 18.41 13.25
C TYR A 144 -3.31 17.89 13.79
N LEU A 145 -3.32 16.64 14.23
CA LEU A 145 -4.46 15.98 14.86
C LEU A 145 -4.26 15.99 16.37
N THR A 146 -5.32 16.22 17.15
CA THR A 146 -5.30 15.92 18.60
C THR A 146 -5.58 14.45 18.85
N GLU A 147 -5.45 14.04 20.10
CA GLU A 147 -6.08 12.82 20.60
C GLU A 147 -7.56 12.78 20.23
N ILE A 148 -8.03 11.60 19.80
CA ILE A 148 -9.42 11.33 19.42
C ILE A 148 -10.21 11.12 20.71
N LEU A 149 -11.27 11.91 20.92
CA LEU A 149 -12.13 11.72 22.09
C LEU A 149 -13.25 10.75 21.74
N LYS A 150 -13.48 9.78 22.61
CA LYS A 150 -14.55 8.78 22.47
C LYS A 150 -15.65 9.07 23.49
N GLU A 151 -16.89 9.06 23.02
CA GLU A 151 -18.11 9.21 23.82
C GLU A 151 -19.03 8.02 23.56
N GLU A 152 -19.54 7.38 24.61
CA GLU A 152 -20.53 6.31 24.52
C GLU A 152 -21.92 6.91 24.71
N THR A 153 -22.84 6.63 23.79
CA THR A 153 -24.22 7.10 23.88
C THR A 153 -25.04 6.16 24.78
N SER A 154 -26.20 6.65 25.24
CA SER A 154 -27.18 5.89 26.02
C SER A 154 -27.65 4.59 25.35
N GLU A 155 -27.42 4.44 24.04
CA GLU A 155 -27.83 3.32 23.21
C GLU A 155 -26.66 2.35 22.90
N ASN A 156 -25.51 2.49 23.59
CA ASN A 156 -24.25 1.77 23.33
C ASN A 156 -23.62 2.06 21.96
N ASP A 157 -23.94 3.20 21.33
CA ASP A 157 -23.20 3.65 20.15
C ASP A 157 -21.96 4.44 20.54
N GLU A 158 -20.91 4.35 19.71
CA GLU A 158 -19.66 5.06 19.92
C GLU A 158 -19.57 6.29 19.01
N ILE A 159 -19.39 7.47 19.59
CA ILE A 159 -19.12 8.71 18.87
C ILE A 159 -17.63 9.07 19.03
N LEU A 160 -16.92 9.21 17.92
CA LEU A 160 -15.53 9.64 17.88
C LEU A 160 -15.43 11.12 17.45
N HIS A 161 -14.85 11.95 18.31
CA HIS A 161 -14.63 13.36 18.04
C HIS A 161 -13.20 13.59 17.57
N PHE A 162 -13.05 13.83 16.26
CA PHE A 162 -11.78 14.23 15.65
C PHE A 162 -11.63 15.75 15.73
N ARG A 163 -10.58 16.24 16.41
CA ARG A 163 -10.27 17.68 16.43
C ARG A 163 -8.99 17.92 15.66
N LEU A 164 -9.09 18.76 14.64
CA LEU A 164 -7.94 19.29 13.93
C LEU A 164 -7.41 20.50 14.70
N LEU A 165 -6.12 20.48 15.06
CA LEU A 165 -5.47 21.66 15.59
C LEU A 165 -5.26 22.65 14.45
N ARG A 166 -6.14 23.65 14.39
CA ARG A 166 -5.86 24.87 13.64
C ARG A 166 -4.83 25.69 14.43
N CYS A 167 -3.62 25.84 13.92
CA CYS A 167 -2.77 26.94 14.38
C CYS A 167 -3.31 28.24 13.77
N SER A 168 -4.07 29.01 14.54
CA SER A 168 -4.31 30.42 14.26
C SER A 168 -3.04 31.19 14.57
N SER A 169 -2.19 31.42 13.58
CA SER A 169 -1.16 32.46 13.69
C SER A 169 -1.85 33.81 13.55
N GLY A 170 -1.84 34.59 14.64
CA GLY A 170 -2.11 36.02 14.65
C GLY A 170 -1.23 36.71 13.62
#